data_AF-F0REP2-F1
#
_entry.id   AF-F0REP2-F1
#
_cell.length_a   1.000
_cell.length_b   1.000
_cell.length_c   1.000
_cell.angle_alpha   90.00
_cell.angle_beta   90.00
_cell.angle_gamma   90.00
#
_symmetry.space_group_name_H-M   'P 1'
#
loop_
_entity.id
_entity.type
_entity.pdbx_description
1 polymer ?
#
loop_
_entity_poly.entity_id
_entity_poly.type
_entity_poly.pdbx_seq_one_letter_code
_entity_poly.pdbx_strand_id
1 'polypeptide(L)' 'MIIQQEEKFKEVLAKIEGKINEQSFFNKFLELYPEVWKKHKITYSKFTRSKKFGQKIPLPKPEISLRKEIRLFLQKQ' A
#
# COMPACT_ATOMS: atom_id res chain seq x y z
N MET A 1 4.21 8.22 -1.73
CA MET A 1 4.78 7.38 -2.80
C MET A 1 5.60 6.27 -2.16
N ILE A 2 5.38 5.02 -2.55
CA ILE A 2 6.23 3.90 -2.11
C ILE A 2 7.37 3.79 -3.12
N ILE A 3 8.59 4.00 -2.66
CA ILE A 3 9.79 3.82 -3.50
C ILE A 3 9.97 2.31 -3.72
N GLN A 4 10.19 1.90 -4.98
CA GLN A 4 10.38 0.50 -5.40
C GLN A 4 9.21 -0.42 -5.01
N GLN A 5 7.99 0.05 -5.26
CA GLN A 5 6.77 -0.66 -4.88
C GLN A 5 6.67 -2.05 -5.50
N GLU A 6 6.96 -2.19 -6.80
CA GLU A 6 6.90 -3.48 -7.49
C GLU A 6 7.93 -4.48 -6.97
N GLU A 7 9.17 -4.05 -6.70
CA GLU A 7 10.20 -4.94 -6.13
C GLU A 7 9.79 -5.46 -4.76
N LYS A 8 9.29 -4.57 -3.88
CA LYS A 8 8.79 -4.98 -2.55
C LYS A 8 7.60 -5.92 -2.64
N PHE A 9 6.74 -5.74 -3.64
CA PHE A 9 5.62 -6.65 -3.87
C PHE A 9 6.11 -8.02 -4.33
N LYS A 10 7.12 -8.09 -5.22
CA LYS A 10 7.75 -9.36 -5.61
C LYS A 10 8.40 -10.04 -4.41
N GLU A 11 9.12 -9.31 -3.56
CA GLU A 11 9.72 -9.87 -2.34
C GLU A 11 8.68 -10.41 -1.35
N VAL A 12 7.57 -9.69 -1.16
CA VAL A 12 6.45 -10.15 -0.32
C VAL A 12 5.80 -11.38 -0.92
N LEU A 13 5.56 -11.38 -2.23
CA LEU A 13 4.99 -12.51 -2.95
C LEU A 13 5.87 -13.77 -2.82
N ALA A 14 7.18 -13.62 -3.00
CA ALA A 14 8.14 -14.71 -2.86
C ALA A 14 8.20 -15.30 -1.45
N LYS A 15 7.83 -14.51 -0.43
CA LYS A 15 7.78 -14.93 0.98
C LYS A 15 6.41 -15.45 1.42
N ILE A 16 5.39 -15.38 0.57
CA ILE A 16 4.07 -15.94 0.87
C ILE A 16 4.03 -17.37 0.34
N GLU A 17 4.11 -18.33 1.25
CA GLU A 17 3.88 -19.74 0.95
C GLU A 17 2.39 -20.06 1.10
N GLY A 18 1.76 -20.54 0.03
CA GLY A 18 0.36 -20.97 0.02
C GLY A 18 -0.58 -20.07 -0.79
N LYS A 19 -1.86 -20.03 -0.41
CA LYS A 19 -2.90 -19.31 -1.15
C LYS A 19 -2.75 -17.80 -0.97
N ILE A 20 -2.24 -17.14 -2.00
CA ILE A 20 -2.10 -15.68 -2.04
C ILE A 20 -3.51 -15.05 -2.11
N ASN A 21 -3.86 -14.28 -1.09
CA ASN A 21 -5.07 -13.45 -1.05
C ASN A 21 -4.67 -12.00 -0.77
N GLU A 22 -5.49 -11.03 -1.18
CA GLU A 22 -5.23 -9.60 -0.94
C GLU A 22 -4.98 -9.32 0.55
N GLN A 23 -5.79 -9.92 1.42
CA GLN A 23 -5.69 -9.69 2.86
C GLN A 23 -4.40 -10.28 3.45
N SER A 24 -4.04 -11.49 3.08
CA SER A 24 -2.81 -12.14 3.56
C SER A 24 -1.57 -11.42 3.03
N PHE A 25 -1.60 -10.98 1.77
CA PHE A 25 -0.54 -10.20 1.16
C PHE A 25 -0.37 -8.86 1.84
N PHE A 26 -1.46 -8.14 2.07
CA PHE A 26 -1.45 -6.86 2.76
C PHE A 26 -0.84 -7.00 4.17
N ASN A 27 -1.28 -8.00 4.94
CA ASN A 27 -0.73 -8.26 6.27
C ASN A 27 0.77 -8.56 6.19
N LYS A 28 1.20 -9.43 5.26
CA LYS A 28 2.61 -9.77 5.09
C LYS A 28 3.47 -8.58 4.67
N PHE A 29 2.92 -7.69 3.84
CA PHE A 29 3.55 -6.43 3.46
C PHE A 29 3.74 -5.51 4.67
N LEU A 30 2.74 -5.43 5.56
CA LEU A 30 2.86 -4.66 6.80
C LEU A 30 3.94 -5.22 7.74
N GLU A 31 4.06 -6.55 7.81
CA GLU A 31 5.10 -7.22 8.60
C GLU A 31 6.51 -6.99 8.04
N LEU A 32 6.67 -7.09 6.72
CA LEU A 32 7.98 -6.97 6.06
C LEU A 32 8.44 -5.52 5.89
N TYR A 33 7.51 -4.59 5.66
CA TYR A 33 7.83 -3.18 5.40
C TYR A 33 7.02 -2.20 6.26
N PRO A 34 7.06 -2.32 7.60
CA PRO A 34 6.31 -1.44 8.49
C PRO A 34 6.76 0.03 8.36
N GLU A 35 8.05 0.27 8.14
CA GLU A 35 8.62 1.61 7.94
C GLU A 35 8.12 2.26 6.65
N VAL A 36 8.03 1.49 5.57
CA VAL A 36 7.50 1.96 4.28
C VAL A 36 6.02 2.30 4.43
N TRP A 37 5.26 1.44 5.11
CA TRP A 37 3.86 1.68 5.41
C TRP A 37 3.64 2.94 6.25
N LYS A 38 4.46 3.12 7.29
CA LYS A 38 4.45 4.31 8.15
C LYS A 38 4.73 5.57 7.33
N LYS A 39 5.75 5.57 6.48
CA LYS A 39 6.05 6.69 5.56
C LYS A 39 4.88 6.96 4.60
N HIS A 40 4.24 5.92 4.08
CA HIS A 40 3.08 6.06 3.19
C HIS A 40 1.91 6.75 3.90
N LYS A 41 1.57 6.31 5.12
CA LYS A 41 0.55 6.96 5.96
C LYS A 41 0.89 8.41 6.30
N ILE A 42 2.14 8.70 6.66
CA ILE A 42 2.60 10.06 6.95
C ILE A 42 2.46 10.95 5.70
N THR A 43 2.83 10.44 4.53
CA THR A 43 2.70 11.17 3.27
C THR A 43 1.24 11.49 2.97
N TYR A 44 0.35 10.51 3.15
CA TYR A 44 -1.08 10.72 3.02
C TYR A 44 -1.58 11.79 4.00
N SER A 45 -1.21 11.69 5.27
CA SER A 45 -1.60 12.66 6.30
C SER A 45 -1.11 14.09 5.99
N LYS A 46 0.14 14.23 5.52
CA LYS A 46 0.68 15.51 5.05
C LYS A 46 -0.12 16.06 3.87
N PHE A 47 -0.44 15.20 2.89
CA PHE A 47 -1.28 15.59 1.75
C PHE A 47 -2.68 16.04 2.20
N THR A 48 -3.33 15.28 3.09
CA THR A 48 -4.65 15.67 3.61
C THR A 48 -4.61 16.98 4.37
N ARG A 49 -3.55 17.22 5.16
CA ARG A 49 -3.36 18.48 5.90
C ARG A 49 -3.08 19.67 5.00
N SER A 50 -2.42 19.46 3.85
CA SER A 50 -2.15 20.51 2.87
C SER A 50 -3.38 20.95 2.07
N LYS A 51 -4.50 20.22 2.16
CA LYS A 51 -5.74 20.59 1.46
C LYS A 51 -6.52 21.64 2.25
N LYS A 52 -7.08 22.62 1.52
CA LYS A 52 -7.95 23.65 2.11
C LYS A 52 -9.18 22.99 2.74
N PHE A 53 -9.51 23.43 3.95
CA PHE A 53 -10.71 23.01 4.67
C PHE A 53 -11.96 23.20 3.78
N GLY A 54 -12.75 22.14 3.61
CA GLY A 54 -13.93 22.12 2.73
C GLY A 54 -13.69 21.55 1.32
N GLN A 55 -12.45 21.29 0.90
CA GLN A 55 -12.20 20.56 -0.35
C GLN A 55 -12.24 19.04 -0.14
N LYS A 56 -12.93 18.34 -1.05
CA LYS A 56 -12.95 16.87 -1.09
C LYS A 56 -11.53 16.35 -1.28
N ILE A 57 -11.10 15.43 -0.42
CA ILE A 57 -9.80 14.76 -0.56
C ILE A 57 -9.87 13.88 -1.82
N PRO A 58 -9.08 14.15 -2.86
CA PRO A 58 -9.14 13.34 -4.09
C PRO A 58 -8.43 11.99 -3.94
N LEU A 59 -7.62 11.80 -2.89
CA LEU A 59 -6.87 10.57 -2.65
C LEU A 59 -7.64 9.60 -1.74
N PRO A 60 -7.76 8.32 -2.13
CA PRO A 60 -8.33 7.29 -1.28
C PRO A 60 -7.45 7.06 -0.05
N LYS A 61 -8.04 6.50 1.01
CA LYS A 61 -7.29 6.10 2.21
C LYS A 61 -6.10 5.21 1.83
N PRO A 62 -4.96 5.31 2.55
CA PRO A 62 -3.74 4.57 2.22
C PRO A 62 -3.96 3.05 2.16
N GLU A 63 -4.87 2.50 2.97
CA GLU A 63 -5.21 1.07 2.94
C GLU A 63 -5.94 0.67 1.67
N ILE A 64 -6.91 1.48 1.25
CA ILE A 64 -7.70 1.23 0.04
C ILE A 64 -6.79 1.36 -1.19
N SER A 65 -5.93 2.38 -1.20
CA SER A 65 -4.93 2.56 -2.25
C SER A 65 -4.01 1.35 -2.32
N LEU A 66 -3.42 0.93 -1.19
CA LEU A 66 -2.47 -0.18 -1.17
C LEU A 66 -3.13 -1.51 -1.56
N ARG A 67 -4.36 -1.78 -1.11
CA ARG A 67 -5.12 -2.97 -1.52
C ARG A 67 -5.40 -2.98 -3.02
N LYS A 68 -5.80 -1.85 -3.59
CA LYS A 68 -6.03 -1.73 -5.03
C LYS A 68 -4.75 -2.00 -5.81
N GLU A 69 -3.62 -1.48 -5.36
CA GLU A 69 -2.31 -1.71 -5.98
C GLU A 69 -1.90 -3.19 -5.91
N ILE A 70 -2.07 -3.83 -4.75
CA ILE A 70 -1.83 -5.27 -4.59
C ILE A 70 -2.71 -6.07 -5.54
N ARG A 71 -4.00 -5.74 -5.63
CA ARG A 71 -4.92 -6.40 -6.56
C ARG A 71 -4.46 -6.32 -8.00
N LEU A 72 -4.10 -5.12 -8.45
CA LEU A 72 -3.60 -4.89 -9.81
C LEU A 72 -2.30 -5.64 -10.06
N PHE A 73 -1.41 -5.70 -9.06
CA PHE A 73 -0.18 -6.47 -9.14
C PHE A 73 -0.44 -7.98 -9.27
N LEU A 74 -1.36 -8.52 -8.46
CA LEU A 74 -1.76 -9.94 -8.53
C LEU A 74 -2.47 -10.29 -9.84
N GLN A 75 -3.20 -9.35 -10.45
CA GLN A 75 -3.83 -9.54 -11.77
C GLN A 75 -2.85 -9.45 -12.94
N LYS A 76 -1.71 -8.78 -12.76
CA LYS A 76 -0.67 -8.68 -13.79
C LYS A 76 0.24 -9.91 -13.86
N GLN A 77 0.16 -10.77 -12.85
CA GLN A 77 0.90 -12.02 -12.79
C GLN A 77 0.20 -13.11 -13.62
#